data_AF-A0A1Q8DHV5-F1
#
_entry.id   AF-A0A1Q8DHV5-F1
#
_cell.length_a   1.000
_cell.length_b   1.000
_cell.length_c   1.000
_cell.angle_alpha   90.00
_cell.angle_beta   90.00
_cell.angle_gamma   90.00
#
_symmetry.space_group_name_H-M   'P 1'
#
loop_
_entity.id
_entity.type
_entity.pdbx_description
1 polymer ?
#
loop_
_entity_poly.entity_id
_entity_poly.type
_entity_poly.pdbx_seq_one_letter_code
_entity_poly.pdbx_strand_id
1 'polypeptide(L)'
;ERALADARVALAEATVADLQARLDKTRLTAPVDGTVGTIVTELGEIVPVGKPVLLLDADRPWFAFTLREDMLGKLTVGGTVDLDMAGGKRIAA
;
A
#
# COMPACT_ATOMS: atom_id res chain seq x y z
N GLU A 1 -12.96 26.70 37.30
CA GLU A 1 -14.17 26.07 36.73
C GLU A 1 -14.21 26.09 35.20
N ARG A 2 -14.05 27.24 34.52
CA ARG A 2 -13.98 27.30 33.03
C ARG A 2 -12.99 26.30 32.42
N ALA A 3 -11.74 26.27 32.90
CA ALA A 3 -10.74 25.33 32.40
C ALA A 3 -11.15 23.84 32.52
N LEU A 4 -11.97 23.47 33.52
CA LEU A 4 -12.49 22.10 33.64
C LEU A 4 -13.62 21.85 32.64
N ALA A 5 -14.47 22.85 32.39
CA ALA A 5 -15.50 22.77 31.35
C ALA A 5 -14.86 22.66 29.96
N ASP A 6 -13.83 23.47 29.68
CA ASP A 6 -13.07 23.44 28.43
C ASP A 6 -12.38 22.09 28.23
N ALA A 7 -11.76 21.53 29.28
CA ALA A 7 -11.16 20.20 29.23
C ALA A 7 -12.19 19.08 28.96
N ARG A 8 -13.41 19.20 29.49
CA ARG A 8 -14.50 18.24 29.22
C ARG A 8 -14.99 18.34 27.78
N VAL A 9 -15.07 19.54 27.23
CA VAL A 9 -15.41 19.75 25.82
C VAL A 9 -14.33 19.12 24.93
N ALA A 10 -13.05 19.40 25.19
CA ALA A 10 -11.94 18.83 24.43
C ALA A 10 -11.91 17.29 24.47
N LEU A 11 -12.21 16.68 25.63
CA LEU A 11 -12.32 15.22 25.76
C LEU A 11 -13.48 14.66 24.93
N ALA A 12 -14.63 15.32 24.96
CA ALA A 12 -15.80 14.91 24.17
C ALA A 12 -15.51 15.01 22.67
N GLU A 13 -14.88 16.09 22.22
CA GLU A 13 -14.45 16.28 20.83
C GLU A 13 -13.45 15.20 20.38
N ALA A 14 -12.45 14.89 21.22
CA ALA A 14 -11.49 13.82 20.94
C ALA A 14 -12.18 12.44 20.82
N THR A 15 -13.20 12.19 21.64
CA THR A 15 -13.98 10.96 21.59
C THR A 15 -14.77 10.86 20.28
N VAL A 16 -15.40 11.96 19.83
CA VAL A 16 -16.10 12.02 18.54
C VAL A 16 -15.13 11.77 17.39
N ALA A 17 -13.95 12.39 17.42
CA ALA A 17 -12.92 12.20 16.40
C ALA A 17 -12.41 10.75 16.33
N ASP A 18 -12.20 10.08 17.47
CA ASP A 18 -11.80 8.66 17.49
C ASP A 18 -12.89 7.75 16.89
N LEU A 19 -14.16 7.98 17.25
CA LEU A 19 -15.28 7.21 16.71
C LEU A 19 -15.45 7.42 15.21
N GLN A 20 -15.28 8.65 14.72
CA GLN A 20 -15.30 8.95 13.30
C GLN A 20 -14.16 8.24 12.57
N ALA A 21 -12.93 8.30 13.09
CA ALA A 21 -11.79 7.60 12.49
C ALA A 21 -11.97 6.07 12.46
N ARG A 22 -12.66 5.48 13.44
CA ARG A 22 -13.02 4.04 13.43
C ARG A 22 -14.08 3.73 12.37
N LEU A 23 -15.09 4.59 12.23
CA LEU A 23 -16.11 4.44 11.20
C LEU A 23 -15.50 4.53 9.80
N ASP A 24 -14.61 5.50 9.57
CA ASP A 24 -13.95 5.67 8.27
C ASP A 24 -13.12 4.43 7.88
N LYS A 25 -12.47 3.79 8.85
CA LYS A 25 -11.73 2.52 8.65
C LYS A 25 -12.61 1.33 8.25
N THR A 26 -13.94 1.42 8.37
CA THR A 26 -14.86 0.39 7.86
C THR A 26 -14.99 0.44 6.33
N ARG A 27 -14.63 1.57 5.71
CA ARG A 27 -14.59 1.73 4.27
C ARG A 27 -13.14 1.65 3.79
N LEU A 28 -12.81 0.56 3.11
CA LEU A 28 -11.50 0.40 2.49
C LEU A 28 -11.45 1.19 1.17
N THR A 29 -10.49 2.10 1.05
CA THR A 29 -10.20 2.85 -0.19
C THR A 29 -8.85 2.43 -0.74
N ALA A 30 -8.69 2.49 -2.06
CA ALA A 30 -7.40 2.22 -2.69
C ALA A 30 -6.36 3.28 -2.27
N PRO A 31 -5.15 2.89 -1.84
CA PRO A 31 -4.10 3.84 -1.46
C PRO A 31 -3.37 4.44 -2.67
N VAL A 32 -3.43 3.79 -3.83
CA VAL A 32 -2.80 4.20 -5.10
C VAL A 32 -3.68 3.78 -6.27
N ASP A 33 -3.48 4.42 -7.42
CA ASP A 33 -4.06 4.00 -8.69
C ASP A 33 -3.49 2.64 -9.13
N GLY A 34 -4.35 1.81 -9.71
CA GLY A 34 -4.00 0.47 -10.14
C GLY A 34 -5.23 -0.37 -10.51
N THR A 35 -4.97 -1.63 -10.83
CA THR A 35 -5.99 -2.59 -11.23
C THR A 35 -6.28 -3.58 -10.09
N VAL A 36 -7.56 -3.89 -9.86
CA VAL A 36 -7.96 -4.94 -8.91
C VAL A 36 -7.59 -6.30 -9.49
N GLY A 37 -6.62 -6.98 -8.87
CA GLY A 37 -6.17 -8.30 -9.31
C GLY A 37 -7.00 -9.43 -8.72
N THR A 38 -7.10 -9.51 -7.39
CA THR A 38 -7.84 -10.60 -6.71
C THR A 38 -8.54 -10.06 -5.47
N ILE A 39 -9.81 -10.46 -5.33
CA ILE A 39 -10.59 -10.27 -4.11
C ILE A 39 -10.38 -11.50 -3.25
N VAL A 40 -9.87 -11.33 -2.03
CA VAL A 40 -9.44 -12.41 -1.12
C VAL A 40 -10.57 -12.81 -0.16
N THR A 41 -11.61 -11.99 -0.06
CA THR A 41 -12.69 -12.10 0.93
C THR A 41 -14.03 -12.29 0.25
N GLU A 42 -14.88 -13.10 0.87
CA GLU A 42 -16.26 -13.32 0.41
C GLU A 42 -17.25 -12.31 1.02
N LEU A 43 -18.35 -12.08 0.32
CA LEU A 43 -19.40 -11.20 0.83
C LEU A 43 -20.01 -11.77 2.12
N GLY A 44 -20.02 -10.96 3.18
CA GLY A 44 -20.54 -11.35 4.49
C GLY A 44 -19.52 -12.03 5.40
N GLU A 45 -18.28 -12.23 4.94
CA GLU A 45 -17.19 -12.72 5.78
C GLU A 45 -16.76 -11.66 6.82
N ILE A 46 -16.49 -12.10 8.05
CA ILE A 46 -15.91 -11.25 9.09
C ILE A 46 -14.39 -11.20 8.90
N VAL A 47 -13.87 -10.01 8.57
CA VAL A 47 -12.44 -9.79 8.34
C VAL A 47 -11.77 -9.22 9.60
N PRO A 48 -10.77 -9.90 10.18
CA PRO A 48 -9.99 -9.36 11.29
C PRO A 48 -9.02 -8.27 10.82
N VAL A 49 -8.65 -7.37 11.73
CA VAL A 49 -7.69 -6.28 11.45
C VAL A 49 -6.37 -6.85 10.93
N GLY A 50 -5.88 -6.30 9.81
CA GLY A 50 -4.61 -6.68 9.18
C GLY A 50 -4.72 -7.82 8.17
N LYS A 51 -5.88 -8.48 8.03
CA LYS A 51 -6.09 -9.46 6.95
C LYS A 51 -6.30 -8.73 5.61
N PRO A 52 -5.63 -9.14 4.52
CA PRO A 52 -5.85 -8.56 3.21
C PRO A 52 -7.25 -8.88 2.68
N VAL A 53 -7.89 -7.89 2.06
CA VAL A 53 -9.23 -8.02 1.45
C VAL A 53 -9.14 -7.99 -0.08
N LEU A 54 -8.29 -7.11 -0.63
CA LEU A 54 -8.05 -6.99 -2.08
C LEU A 54 -6.56 -6.87 -2.36
N LEU A 55 -6.13 -7.48 -3.47
CA LEU A 55 -4.81 -7.28 -4.07
C LEU A 55 -4.95 -6.32 -5.26
N LEU A 56 -4.18 -5.23 -5.20
CA LEU A 56 -4.09 -4.22 -6.26
C LEU A 56 -2.75 -4.37 -6.97
N ASP A 57 -2.78 -4.37 -8.30
CA ASP A 57 -1.58 -4.19 -9.12
C ASP A 57 -1.44 -2.71 -9.44
N ALA A 58 -0.36 -2.09 -8.95
CA ALA A 58 -0.15 -0.66 -9.12
C ALA A 58 0.35 -0.36 -10.55
N ASP A 59 -0.02 0.79 -11.11
CA ASP A 59 0.38 1.22 -12.46
C ASP A 59 1.87 1.66 -12.54
N ARG A 60 2.74 1.03 -11.76
CA ARG A 60 4.20 1.26 -11.68
C ARG A 60 4.94 -0.08 -11.62
N PRO A 61 5.02 -0.82 -12.74
CA PRO A 61 5.75 -2.08 -12.79
C PRO A 61 7.25 -1.83 -12.61
N TRP A 62 7.92 -2.77 -11.93
CA TRP A 62 9.37 -2.79 -11.78
C TRP A 62 9.88 -4.22 -12.00
N PHE A 63 11.12 -4.34 -12.47
CA PHE A 63 11.75 -5.63 -12.71
C PHE A 63 12.73 -5.96 -11.59
N ALA A 64 12.65 -7.19 -11.08
CA ALA A 64 13.65 -7.77 -10.20
C ALA A 64 14.40 -8.85 -10.96
N PHE A 65 15.73 -8.84 -10.87
CA PHE A 65 16.56 -9.93 -11.38
C PHE A 65 17.68 -10.21 -10.37
N THR A 66 18.19 -11.44 -10.40
CA THR A 66 19.30 -11.85 -9.55
C THR A 66 20.62 -11.65 -10.30
N LEU A 67 21.65 -11.21 -9.58
CA LEU A 67 22.99 -11.00 -10.12
C LEU A 67 24.02 -11.59 -9.17
N ARG A 68 25.08 -12.18 -9.73
CA ARG A 68 26.23 -12.66 -8.97
C ARG A 68 27.05 -11.47 -8.45
N GLU A 69 27.55 -11.56 -7.22
CA GLU A 69 28.17 -10.44 -6.50
C GLU A 69 29.45 -9.89 -7.18
N ASP A 70 30.22 -10.74 -7.85
CA ASP A 70 31.38 -10.33 -8.65
C ASP A 70 31.01 -9.49 -9.89
N MET A 71 29.78 -9.61 -10.39
CA MET A 71 29.25 -8.80 -11.48
C MET A 71 28.60 -7.51 -11.00
N LEU A 72 28.33 -7.37 -9.69
CA LEU A 72 27.69 -6.21 -9.09
C LEU A 72 28.53 -4.94 -9.23
N GLY A 73 29.87 -5.07 -9.19
CA GLY A 73 30.79 -3.93 -9.29
C GLY A 73 30.71 -3.14 -10.60
N LYS A 74 30.00 -3.64 -11.62
CA LYS A 74 29.75 -2.95 -12.90
C LYS A 74 28.44 -2.17 -12.94
N LEU A 75 27.61 -2.25 -11.89
CA LEU A 75 26.33 -1.56 -11.81
C LEU A 75 26.42 -0.38 -10.86
N THR A 76 25.79 0.72 -11.25
CA THR A 76 25.65 1.93 -10.43
C THR A 76 24.19 2.29 -10.32
N VAL A 77 23.78 2.84 -9.17
CA VAL A 77 22.42 3.38 -9.01
C VAL A 77 22.19 4.49 -10.03
N GLY A 78 21.07 4.42 -10.76
CA GLY A 78 20.76 5.32 -11.88
C GLY A 78 21.40 4.91 -13.21
N GLY A 79 22.16 3.81 -13.24
CA GLY A 79 22.67 3.22 -14.48
C GLY A 79 21.53 2.57 -15.29
N THR A 80 21.66 2.65 -16.61
CA THR A 80 20.76 2.04 -17.58
C THR A 80 21.16 0.60 -17.84
N VAL A 81 20.20 -0.32 -17.91
CA VAL A 81 20.43 -1.75 -18.20
C VAL A 81 19.44 -2.26 -19.22
N ASP A 82 19.91 -3.01 -20.22
CA ASP A 82 19.03 -3.69 -21.15
C ASP A 82 18.55 -5.02 -20.56
N LEU A 83 17.24 -5.27 -20.65
CA LEU A 83 16.63 -6.50 -20.19
C LEU A 83 16.15 -7.33 -21.38
N ASP A 84 16.76 -8.51 -21.56
CA ASP A 84 16.30 -9.52 -22.51
C ASP A 84 15.41 -10.54 -21.77
N MET A 85 14.11 -10.57 -22.10
CA MET A 85 13.19 -11.54 -21.51
C MET A 85 13.33 -12.91 -22.21
N ALA A 86 13.02 -13.99 -21.49
CA ALA A 86 13.11 -15.37 -21.99
C ALA A 86 12.34 -15.63 -23.31
N GLY A 87 11.34 -14.83 -23.64
CA GLY A 87 10.60 -14.88 -24.90
C GLY A 87 11.22 -14.09 -26.06
N GLY A 88 12.46 -13.59 -25.94
CA GLY A 88 13.15 -12.80 -26.97
C GLY A 88 12.66 -11.36 -27.09
N LYS A 89 11.71 -10.94 -26.25
CA LYS A 89 11.25 -9.54 -26.18
C LYS A 89 12.27 -8.75 -25.36
N ARG A 90 12.95 -7.82 -26.02
CA ARG A 90 13.85 -6.85 -25.40
C ARG A 90 13.05 -5.68 -24.86
N ILE A 91 13.30 -5.32 -23.61
CA ILE A 91 12.83 -4.07 -23.02
C ILE A 91 14.07 -3.17 -22.98
N ALA A 92 14.14 -2.26 -23.95
CA ALA A 92 15.14 -1.21 -23.95
C ALA A 92 14.80 -0.22 -22.83
N ALA A 93 15.84 0.26 -22.15
CA ALA A 93 15.73 1.20 -21.05
C ALA A 93 15.53 2.65 -21.50
#